data_AF-A0AAJ0H8L8-F1
#
_entry.id   AF-A0AAJ0H8L8-F1
#
_cell.length_a   1.000
_cell.length_b   1.000
_cell.length_c   1.000
_cell.angle_alpha   90.00
_cell.angle_beta   90.00
_cell.angle_gamma   90.00
#
_symmetry.space_group_name_H-M   'P 1'
#
loop_
_entity.id
_entity.type
_entity.pdbx_description
1 polymer ?
#
loop_
_entity_poly.entity_id
_entity_poly.type
_entity_poly.pdbx_seq_one_letter_code
_entity_poly.pdbx_strand_id
1 'polypeptide(L)'
;MNASEGSIVALDCLQFARLSDRAIAIDGIQSRLLKAFDAQGGYGIADEGEKNNGLLRRMLLWYRPSYNPSLMRISFSPDHPGAPSWSWMAYMGEIDFLPLGFGQMEWTEIQSPWSIRPTDRNQSTADGRRKALWGQVRYISNMAKAAKEGTLYYDTPSEEPVGGYAGVRCVVVGIQRDAKERADRRHYVILVRFENMEFRKSLDLGTICERVGAGYLPGRFISEESDYAQIR
;
A
#
# COMPACT_ATOMS: atom_id res chain seq x y z
N MET A 1 -22.07 27.24 6.36
CA MET A 1 -21.60 26.84 7.70
C MET A 1 -20.86 25.53 7.52
N ASN A 2 -19.53 25.58 7.63
CA ASN A 2 -18.63 24.49 7.24
C ASN A 2 -18.64 23.37 8.27
N ALA A 3 -18.86 22.14 7.81
CA ALA A 3 -18.55 20.93 8.54
C ALA A 3 -17.03 20.72 8.47
N SER A 4 -16.39 20.77 9.62
CA SER A 4 -14.95 20.55 9.80
C SER A 4 -14.57 19.11 9.50
N GLU A 5 -13.50 18.99 8.72
CA GLU A 5 -12.75 17.81 8.37
C GLU A 5 -12.42 16.96 9.61
N GLY A 6 -12.80 15.68 9.54
CA GLY A 6 -12.28 14.66 10.44
C GLY A 6 -10.92 14.19 9.92
N SER A 7 -9.88 15.01 10.10
CA SER A 7 -8.51 14.50 10.06
C SER A 7 -8.32 13.56 11.26
N ILE A 8 -7.64 12.43 11.04
CA ILE A 8 -7.27 11.49 12.10
C ILE A 8 -6.11 12.11 12.91
N VAL A 9 -6.34 13.26 13.54
CA VAL A 9 -5.43 13.93 14.47
C VAL A 9 -5.68 13.33 15.84
N ALA A 10 -5.30 12.06 16.05
CA ALA A 10 -5.40 11.44 17.38
C ALA A 10 -4.54 10.18 17.58
N LEU A 11 -3.43 10.01 16.85
CA LEU A 11 -2.47 8.92 17.11
C LEU A 11 -1.10 9.41 17.59
N ASP A 12 -0.91 10.72 17.73
CA ASP A 12 0.30 11.32 18.33
C ASP A 12 0.26 11.40 19.86
N CYS A 13 -0.86 11.00 20.50
CA CYS A 13 -1.01 11.08 21.96
C CYS A 13 -0.41 9.89 22.75
N LEU A 14 0.16 8.88 22.10
CA LEU A 14 0.87 7.82 22.82
C LEU A 14 2.37 8.08 22.76
N GLN A 15 2.91 8.70 23.80
CA GLN A 15 4.35 8.87 24.01
C GLN A 15 5.01 7.51 24.27
N PHE A 16 5.33 6.78 23.22
CA PHE A 16 6.10 5.54 23.31
C PHE A 16 7.60 5.84 23.33
N ALA A 17 8.34 5.20 24.24
CA ALA A 17 9.80 5.37 24.34
C ALA A 17 10.57 4.77 23.15
N ARG A 18 10.00 3.75 22.48
CA ARG A 18 10.53 3.19 21.23
C ARG A 18 9.47 3.25 20.13
N LEU A 19 9.88 3.62 18.93
CA LEU A 19 9.00 3.72 17.76
C LEU A 19 8.34 2.38 17.39
N SER A 20 9.05 1.27 17.64
CA SER A 20 8.50 -0.09 17.49
C SER A 20 7.29 -0.34 18.39
N ASP A 21 7.25 0.25 19.58
CA ASP A 21 6.19 0.01 20.56
C ASP A 21 4.87 0.62 20.10
N ARG A 22 4.92 1.71 19.31
CA ARG A 22 3.75 2.28 18.63
C ARG A 22 3.10 1.27 17.69
N ALA A 23 3.89 0.67 16.81
CA ALA A 23 3.38 -0.31 15.86
C ALA A 23 2.75 -1.51 16.59
N ILE A 24 3.41 -2.01 17.65
CA ILE A 24 2.92 -3.13 18.47
C ILE A 24 1.62 -2.75 19.20
N ALA A 25 1.55 -1.57 19.81
CA ALA A 25 0.38 -1.13 20.54
C ALA A 25 -0.84 -0.96 19.63
N ILE A 26 -0.66 -0.33 18.47
CA ILE A 26 -1.75 -0.17 17.49
C ILE A 26 -2.17 -1.53 16.92
N ASP A 27 -1.22 -2.43 16.63
CA ASP A 27 -1.55 -3.79 16.19
C ASP A 27 -2.38 -4.55 17.24
N GLY A 28 -2.10 -4.34 18.52
CA GLY A 28 -2.92 -4.85 19.62
C GLY A 28 -4.36 -4.31 19.63
N ILE A 29 -4.56 -3.02 19.34
CA ILE A 29 -5.90 -2.41 19.23
C ILE A 29 -6.62 -2.95 17.99
N GLN A 30 -5.94 -2.93 16.84
CA GLN A 30 -6.45 -3.43 15.56
C GLN A 30 -6.90 -4.89 15.69
N SER A 31 -6.07 -5.74 16.30
CA SER A 31 -6.37 -7.16 16.52
C SER A 31 -7.67 -7.37 17.30
N ARG A 32 -7.99 -6.49 18.26
CA ARG A 32 -9.26 -6.57 19.01
C ARG A 32 -10.44 -6.15 18.15
N LEU A 33 -10.30 -5.09 17.35
CA LEU A 33 -11.34 -4.64 16.41
C LEU A 33 -11.63 -5.71 15.35
N LEU A 34 -10.59 -6.27 14.74
CA LEU A 34 -10.72 -7.34 13.73
C LEU A 34 -11.48 -8.55 14.29
N LYS A 35 -11.17 -8.97 15.52
CA LYS A 35 -11.91 -10.03 16.22
C LYS A 35 -13.37 -9.67 16.46
N ALA A 36 -13.66 -8.43 16.87
CA ALA A 36 -15.02 -7.97 17.10
C ALA A 36 -15.86 -7.91 15.82
N PHE A 37 -15.23 -7.66 14.67
CA PHE A 37 -15.88 -7.56 13.35
C PHE A 37 -15.81 -8.84 12.51
N ASP A 38 -15.25 -9.94 13.04
CA ASP A 38 -15.00 -11.19 12.31
C ASP A 38 -14.29 -10.95 10.95
N ALA A 39 -13.25 -10.10 11.00
CA ALA A 39 -12.45 -9.70 9.84
C ALA A 39 -11.01 -10.19 9.96
N GLN A 40 -10.35 -10.37 8.82
CA GLN A 40 -8.92 -10.66 8.76
C GLN A 40 -8.13 -9.36 8.62
N GLY A 41 -6.89 -9.31 9.09
CA GLY A 41 -6.11 -8.09 9.04
C GLY A 41 -4.89 -8.09 9.96
N GLY A 42 -4.27 -6.92 10.03
CA GLY A 42 -3.04 -6.65 10.78
C GLY A 42 -2.17 -5.64 10.04
N TYR A 43 -1.12 -5.15 10.68
CA TYR A 43 -0.22 -4.15 10.09
C TYR A 43 -0.96 -2.92 9.57
N GLY A 44 -2.03 -2.50 10.25
CA GLY A 44 -2.78 -1.30 9.91
C GLY A 44 -3.69 -1.42 8.69
N ILE A 45 -3.86 -2.62 8.12
CA ILE A 45 -4.86 -2.89 7.07
C ILE A 45 -5.84 -3.99 7.51
N ALA A 46 -7.06 -3.96 6.98
CA ALA A 46 -8.10 -4.94 7.22
C ALA A 46 -8.64 -5.49 5.90
N ASP A 47 -9.07 -6.74 5.95
CA ASP A 47 -9.62 -7.47 4.83
C ASP A 47 -10.98 -8.07 5.23
N GLU A 48 -12.00 -7.70 4.46
CA GLU A 48 -13.38 -8.18 4.65
C GLU A 48 -13.63 -9.51 3.93
N GLY A 49 -12.58 -10.10 3.33
CA GLY A 49 -12.67 -11.38 2.62
C GLY A 49 -13.64 -11.31 1.45
N GLU A 50 -14.52 -12.32 1.36
CA GLU A 50 -15.50 -12.48 0.28
C GLU A 50 -16.52 -11.34 0.17
N LYS A 51 -16.69 -10.54 1.23
CA LYS A 51 -17.59 -9.37 1.21
C LYS A 51 -17.07 -8.26 0.27
N ASN A 52 -15.76 -8.23 -0.01
CA ASN A 52 -15.06 -7.44 -1.03
C ASN A 52 -15.60 -6.00 -1.29
N ASN A 53 -15.97 -5.26 -0.23
CA ASN A 53 -16.42 -3.85 -0.36
C ASN A 53 -15.24 -2.89 -0.60
N GLY A 54 -14.02 -3.44 -0.65
CA GLY A 54 -12.79 -2.73 -0.94
C GLY A 54 -12.10 -2.14 0.27
N LEU A 55 -12.40 -2.56 1.50
CA LEU A 55 -11.70 -2.07 2.70
C LEU A 55 -10.18 -2.24 2.59
N LEU A 56 -9.71 -3.42 2.19
CA LEU A 56 -8.29 -3.67 1.92
C LEU A 56 -7.71 -2.64 0.95
N ARG A 57 -8.40 -2.42 -0.18
CA ARG A 57 -7.98 -1.48 -1.23
C ARG A 57 -7.93 -0.04 -0.73
N ARG A 58 -8.94 0.38 0.04
CA ARG A 58 -8.98 1.72 0.67
C ARG A 58 -7.83 1.90 1.65
N MET A 59 -7.58 0.90 2.50
CA MET A 59 -6.52 0.96 3.51
C MET A 59 -5.11 0.89 2.91
N LEU A 60 -4.96 0.41 1.67
CA LEU A 60 -3.69 0.48 0.93
C LEU A 60 -3.44 1.86 0.29
N LEU A 61 -4.44 2.73 0.20
CA LEU A 61 -4.31 4.06 -0.42
C LEU A 61 -4.02 5.16 0.60
N TRP A 62 -3.27 4.81 1.66
CA TRP A 62 -2.64 5.78 2.54
C TRP A 62 -1.57 6.58 1.79
N TYR A 63 -1.26 7.79 2.21
CA TYR A 63 -0.19 8.62 1.66
C TYR A 63 0.42 9.54 2.72
N ARG A 64 1.63 10.02 2.46
CA ARG A 64 2.28 11.07 3.26
C ARG A 64 1.71 12.45 2.88
N PRO A 65 1.10 13.22 3.79
CA PRO A 65 0.68 14.58 3.52
C PRO A 65 1.86 15.48 3.14
N SER A 66 1.65 16.45 2.25
CA SER A 66 2.72 17.30 1.72
C SER A 66 3.44 18.14 2.78
N TYR A 67 2.77 18.48 3.89
CA TYR A 67 3.36 19.20 5.02
C TYR A 67 4.23 18.32 5.92
N ASN A 68 4.12 17.00 5.83
CA ASN A 68 4.96 16.07 6.58
C ASN A 68 6.30 15.91 5.84
N PRO A 69 7.45 16.27 6.42
CA PRO A 69 8.71 16.30 5.70
C PRO A 69 9.18 14.92 5.21
N SER A 70 8.86 13.81 5.88
CA SER A 70 9.20 12.46 5.41
C SER A 70 8.55 11.39 6.29
N LEU A 71 8.26 10.22 5.72
CA LEU A 71 8.01 9.01 6.51
C LEU A 71 9.34 8.32 6.82
N MET A 72 9.62 8.07 8.09
CA MET A 72 10.83 7.37 8.50
C MET A 72 10.54 5.88 8.67
N ARG A 73 11.23 5.02 7.91
CA ARG A 73 11.09 3.57 8.09
C ARG A 73 11.51 3.17 9.51
N ILE A 74 10.68 2.42 10.21
CA ILE A 74 10.97 1.94 11.56
C ILE A 74 11.94 0.77 11.48
N SER A 75 13.06 0.87 12.20
CA SER A 75 13.98 -0.25 12.42
C SER A 75 13.44 -1.15 13.52
N PHE A 76 13.07 -2.37 13.16
CA PHE A 76 12.62 -3.39 14.12
C PHE A 76 13.82 -4.22 14.62
N SER A 77 13.75 -4.72 15.86
CA SER A 77 14.76 -5.65 16.37
C SER A 77 14.83 -6.92 15.53
N PRO A 78 16.00 -7.60 15.45
CA PRO A 78 16.17 -8.83 14.67
C PRO A 78 15.15 -9.93 14.98
N ASP A 79 14.65 -9.97 16.23
CA ASP A 79 13.67 -10.96 16.69
C ASP A 79 12.23 -10.64 16.26
N HIS A 80 11.99 -9.47 15.67
CA HIS A 80 10.69 -9.05 15.17
C HIS A 80 10.73 -9.00 13.63
N PRO A 81 9.81 -9.66 12.91
CA PRO A 81 9.83 -9.73 11.44
C PRO A 81 9.59 -8.39 10.73
N GLY A 82 9.43 -7.31 11.50
CA GLY A 82 9.07 -5.97 11.05
C GLY A 82 7.66 -5.86 10.45
N ALA A 83 7.31 -4.65 10.08
CA ALA A 83 6.13 -4.39 9.26
C ALA A 83 6.52 -4.28 7.77
N PRO A 84 5.70 -4.83 6.86
CA PRO A 84 5.94 -4.82 5.41
C PRO A 84 5.78 -3.40 4.82
N SER A 85 6.42 -3.10 3.67
CA SER A 85 6.40 -1.73 3.09
C SER A 85 5.01 -1.23 2.73
N TRP A 86 4.08 -2.12 2.39
CA TRP A 86 2.70 -1.74 2.10
C TRP A 86 1.93 -1.28 3.35
N SER A 87 2.45 -1.57 4.54
CA SER A 87 1.86 -1.17 5.81
C SER A 87 2.36 0.22 6.21
N TRP A 88 1.42 1.11 6.53
CA TRP A 88 1.78 2.40 7.12
C TRP A 88 2.43 2.25 8.50
N MET A 89 2.22 1.13 9.21
CA MET A 89 2.91 0.84 10.48
C MET A 89 4.40 0.52 10.30
N ALA A 90 4.87 0.35 9.07
CA ALA A 90 6.30 0.24 8.80
C ALA A 90 7.02 1.58 8.89
N TYR A 91 6.27 2.68 9.02
CA TYR A 91 6.80 4.03 9.00
C TYR A 91 6.35 4.84 10.23
N MET A 92 7.21 5.76 10.63
CA MET A 92 6.90 6.85 11.56
C MET A 92 6.57 8.11 10.76
N GLY A 93 5.51 8.80 11.19
CA GLY A 93 5.06 10.06 10.63
C GLY A 93 3.54 10.09 10.50
N GLU A 94 3.01 11.25 10.13
CA GLU A 94 1.60 11.38 9.82
C GLU A 94 1.30 10.82 8.43
N ILE A 95 0.20 10.08 8.34
CA ILE A 95 -0.37 9.58 7.09
C ILE A 95 -1.82 10.04 6.99
N ASP A 96 -2.29 10.16 5.76
CA ASP A 96 -3.72 10.35 5.46
C ASP A 96 -4.15 9.31 4.40
N PHE A 97 -5.43 9.25 4.06
CA PHE A 97 -5.97 8.34 3.06
C PHE A 97 -6.54 9.12 1.88
N LEU A 98 -6.28 8.63 0.66
CA LEU A 98 -6.86 9.26 -0.52
C LEU A 98 -8.40 9.30 -0.39
N PRO A 99 -9.04 10.43 -0.70
CA PRO A 99 -10.48 10.55 -0.60
C PRO A 99 -11.14 9.72 -1.70
N LEU A 100 -11.90 8.70 -1.31
CA LEU A 100 -12.56 7.76 -2.23
C LEU A 100 -14.06 7.74 -1.96
N GLY A 101 -14.85 8.10 -2.98
CA GLY A 101 -16.31 8.02 -2.90
C GLY A 101 -16.81 6.62 -2.55
N PHE A 102 -17.87 6.54 -1.73
CA PHE A 102 -18.52 5.27 -1.45
C PHE A 102 -19.26 4.76 -2.70
N GLY A 103 -19.10 3.48 -3.04
CA GLY A 103 -19.73 2.89 -4.24
C GLY A 103 -19.24 3.42 -5.61
N GLN A 104 -18.28 4.36 -5.63
CA GLN A 104 -17.78 4.99 -6.87
C GLN A 104 -16.54 4.30 -7.44
N MET A 105 -16.21 3.11 -6.95
CA MET A 105 -14.97 2.43 -7.28
C MET A 105 -15.26 1.10 -7.99
N GLU A 106 -14.46 0.82 -9.00
CA GLU A 106 -14.26 -0.51 -9.57
C GLU A 106 -12.93 -1.04 -9.00
N TRP A 107 -13.01 -1.95 -8.03
CA TRP A 107 -11.83 -2.49 -7.37
C TRP A 107 -11.14 -3.51 -8.27
N THR A 108 -9.81 -3.45 -8.30
CA THR A 108 -8.98 -4.43 -8.99
C THR A 108 -8.63 -5.59 -8.08
N GLU A 109 -8.19 -6.69 -8.69
CA GLU A 109 -7.72 -7.86 -7.98
C GLU A 109 -6.35 -7.58 -7.34
N ILE A 110 -6.32 -7.69 -6.01
CA ILE A 110 -5.13 -7.68 -5.18
C ILE A 110 -5.27 -8.86 -4.23
N GLN A 111 -4.26 -9.72 -4.21
CA GLN A 111 -4.28 -10.88 -3.35
C GLN A 111 -3.91 -10.46 -1.93
N SER A 112 -4.82 -10.72 -1.01
CA SER A 112 -4.68 -10.41 0.40
C SER A 112 -3.57 -11.23 1.06
N PRO A 113 -2.80 -10.64 2.01
CA PRO A 113 -1.84 -11.37 2.83
C PRO A 113 -2.44 -12.49 3.67
N TRP A 114 -3.76 -12.49 3.88
CA TRP A 114 -4.46 -13.51 4.66
C TRP A 114 -5.22 -14.54 3.80
N SER A 115 -5.18 -14.40 2.47
CA SER A 115 -5.75 -15.39 1.57
C SER A 115 -4.90 -16.67 1.53
N ILE A 116 -5.54 -17.83 1.68
CA ILE A 116 -4.87 -19.13 1.55
C ILE A 116 -4.69 -19.44 0.06
N ARG A 117 -3.44 -19.58 -0.42
CA ARG A 117 -3.23 -20.14 -1.76
C ARG A 117 -3.53 -21.64 -1.75
N PRO A 118 -4.22 -22.19 -2.77
CA PRO A 118 -4.48 -23.62 -2.86
C PRO A 118 -3.20 -24.49 -2.78
N THR A 119 -2.05 -23.96 -3.20
CA THR A 119 -0.74 -24.63 -3.17
C THR A 119 -0.08 -24.64 -1.79
N ASP A 120 -0.54 -23.84 -0.83
CA ASP A 120 0.11 -23.65 0.47
C ASP A 120 -0.52 -24.49 1.60
N ARG A 121 -1.36 -25.49 1.28
CA ARG A 121 -2.00 -26.38 2.27
C ARG A 121 -1.02 -27.14 3.18
N ASN A 122 0.26 -27.21 2.80
CA ASN A 122 1.32 -27.85 3.60
C ASN A 122 2.28 -26.87 4.30
N GLN A 123 2.12 -25.55 4.12
CA GLN A 123 2.93 -24.57 4.84
C GLN A 123 2.13 -24.09 6.05
N SER A 124 2.47 -24.63 7.21
CA SER A 124 1.86 -24.24 8.48
C SER A 124 1.83 -22.72 8.63
N THR A 125 0.64 -22.16 8.82
CA THR A 125 0.34 -20.77 9.16
C THR A 125 0.89 -20.34 10.53
N ALA A 126 1.82 -21.11 11.11
CA ALA A 126 2.41 -20.88 12.43
C ALA A 126 3.52 -19.82 12.41
N ASP A 127 4.08 -19.51 11.24
CA ASP A 127 5.14 -18.51 11.14
C ASP A 127 4.56 -17.24 10.52
N GLY A 128 4.30 -16.21 11.34
CA GLY A 128 3.88 -14.87 10.90
C GLY A 128 4.90 -14.15 10.00
N ARG A 129 5.86 -14.88 9.43
CA ARG A 129 7.06 -14.41 8.73
C ARG A 129 6.84 -14.04 7.27
N ARG A 130 5.69 -14.32 6.65
CA ARG A 130 5.44 -13.94 5.24
C ARG A 130 3.98 -13.58 4.94
N LYS A 131 3.44 -12.55 5.61
CA LYS A 131 2.21 -11.89 5.15
C LYS A 131 2.53 -11.06 3.89
N ALA A 132 2.24 -11.63 2.72
CA ALA A 132 2.63 -11.11 1.42
C ALA A 132 1.42 -10.53 0.67
N LEU A 133 1.50 -9.27 0.26
CA LEU A 133 0.51 -8.67 -0.64
C LEU A 133 0.94 -8.97 -2.09
N TRP A 134 0.02 -9.36 -2.96
CA TRP A 134 0.36 -9.58 -4.38
C TRP A 134 -0.54 -8.79 -5.32
N GLY A 135 0.02 -8.33 -6.43
CA GLY A 135 -0.71 -7.57 -7.42
C GLY A 135 -0.01 -7.54 -8.78
N GLN A 136 -0.76 -7.05 -9.78
CA GLN A 136 -0.26 -6.83 -11.12
C GLN A 136 0.52 -5.51 -11.17
N VAL A 137 1.84 -5.60 -11.28
CA VAL A 137 2.76 -4.46 -11.37
C VAL A 137 2.87 -4.02 -12.83
N ARG A 138 2.57 -2.76 -13.08
CA ARG A 138 2.48 -2.14 -14.42
C ARG A 138 3.44 -0.96 -14.54
N TYR A 139 3.95 -0.76 -15.74
CA TYR A 139 4.79 0.39 -16.06
C TYR A 139 3.94 1.65 -16.15
N ILE A 140 4.51 2.79 -15.75
CA ILE A 140 3.89 4.10 -15.92
C ILE A 140 4.60 4.82 -17.06
N SER A 141 3.90 5.02 -18.18
CA SER A 141 4.42 5.75 -19.33
C SER A 141 4.43 7.25 -19.06
N ASN A 142 5.51 7.91 -19.50
CA ASN A 142 5.66 9.38 -19.39
C ASN A 142 5.32 9.94 -17.99
N MET A 143 6.07 9.48 -16.98
CA MET A 143 5.86 9.85 -15.57
C MET A 143 5.74 11.35 -15.31
N ALA A 144 6.52 12.18 -16.01
CA ALA A 144 6.44 13.63 -15.86
C ALA A 144 5.08 14.20 -16.29
N LYS A 145 4.45 13.64 -17.32
CA LYS A 145 3.10 14.01 -17.75
C LYS A 145 2.04 13.38 -16.85
N ALA A 146 2.22 12.13 -16.45
CA ALA A 146 1.33 11.45 -15.51
C ALA A 146 1.22 12.20 -14.18
N ALA A 147 2.34 12.71 -13.65
CA ALA A 147 2.37 13.50 -12.41
C ALA A 147 1.71 14.88 -12.54
N LYS A 148 1.62 15.45 -13.76
CA LYS A 148 0.91 16.72 -14.02
C LYS A 148 -0.61 16.52 -14.13
N GLU A 149 -1.04 15.37 -14.63
CA GLU A 149 -2.46 15.06 -14.86
C GLU A 149 -3.07 14.19 -13.74
N GLY A 150 -2.24 13.70 -12.84
CA GLY A 150 -2.58 12.93 -11.65
C GLY A 150 -2.06 13.59 -10.38
N THR A 151 -2.01 12.81 -9.30
CA THR A 151 -1.38 13.21 -8.04
C THR A 151 -0.69 12.01 -7.45
N LEU A 152 0.63 12.11 -7.28
CA LEU A 152 1.49 11.05 -6.79
C LEU A 152 2.19 11.52 -5.52
N TYR A 153 2.10 10.73 -4.46
CA TYR A 153 2.72 10.98 -3.18
C TYR A 153 3.77 9.91 -2.93
N TYR A 154 5.03 10.32 -2.79
CA TYR A 154 6.12 9.43 -2.39
C TYR A 154 6.17 9.32 -0.87
N ASP A 155 6.37 8.09 -0.37
CA ASP A 155 6.40 7.80 1.06
C ASP A 155 7.60 8.53 1.69
N THR A 156 8.76 8.59 1.02
CA THR A 156 9.88 9.48 1.40
C THR A 156 10.23 10.48 0.29
N PRO A 157 10.54 11.75 0.58
CA PRO A 157 10.94 12.71 -0.46
C PRO A 157 12.27 12.35 -1.11
N SER A 158 13.18 11.65 -0.43
CA SER A 158 14.41 11.14 -1.04
C SER A 158 14.16 10.05 -2.09
N GLU A 159 12.98 9.41 -2.05
CA GLU A 159 12.54 8.50 -3.10
C GLU A 159 11.95 9.23 -4.31
N GLU A 160 11.70 10.55 -4.21
CA GLU A 160 11.57 11.41 -5.39
C GLU A 160 12.93 11.39 -6.09
N PRO A 161 13.00 10.78 -7.27
CA PRO A 161 14.29 10.30 -7.72
C PRO A 161 15.19 11.46 -8.16
N VAL A 162 16.34 11.55 -7.50
CA VAL A 162 17.43 12.53 -7.74
C VAL A 162 18.07 12.38 -9.14
N GLY A 163 17.60 11.44 -9.97
CA GLY A 163 17.96 11.25 -11.38
C GLY A 163 16.77 10.93 -12.30
N GLY A 164 15.53 11.21 -11.87
CA GLY A 164 14.30 10.96 -12.64
C GLY A 164 13.59 9.64 -12.34
N TYR A 165 12.33 9.49 -12.76
CA TYR A 165 11.37 8.44 -12.38
C TYR A 165 11.72 6.97 -12.75
N ALA A 166 12.99 6.67 -13.01
CA ALA A 166 13.46 5.36 -13.43
C ALA A 166 13.12 4.27 -12.40
N GLY A 167 12.51 3.18 -12.89
CA GLY A 167 12.20 1.99 -12.10
C GLY A 167 10.95 2.06 -11.23
N VAL A 168 10.28 3.21 -11.13
CA VAL A 168 8.96 3.31 -10.46
C VAL A 168 7.89 2.68 -11.35
N ARG A 169 7.11 1.80 -10.76
CA ARG A 169 5.96 1.12 -11.36
C ARG A 169 4.75 1.31 -10.46
N CYS A 170 3.61 0.80 -10.87
CA CYS A 170 2.40 0.86 -10.06
C CYS A 170 1.66 -0.46 -9.99
N VAL A 171 0.87 -0.62 -8.92
CA VAL A 171 -0.23 -1.59 -8.89
C VAL A 171 -1.51 -0.78 -8.82
N VAL A 172 -2.42 -1.04 -9.76
CA VAL A 172 -3.75 -0.43 -9.73
C VAL A 172 -4.55 -1.09 -8.62
N VAL A 173 -5.11 -0.28 -7.73
CA VAL A 173 -5.89 -0.70 -6.57
C VAL A 173 -7.39 -0.52 -6.83
N GLY A 174 -7.75 0.49 -7.60
CA GLY A 174 -9.12 0.71 -8.01
C GLY A 174 -9.23 1.80 -9.06
N ILE A 175 -10.36 1.80 -9.76
CA ILE A 175 -10.64 2.73 -10.85
C ILE A 175 -11.90 3.49 -10.49
N GLN A 176 -11.85 4.81 -10.61
CA GLN A 176 -13.03 5.63 -10.39
C GLN A 176 -14.07 5.32 -11.46
N ARG A 177 -15.30 5.07 -11.06
CA ARG A 177 -16.45 5.01 -11.96
C ARG A 177 -16.81 6.44 -12.36
N ASP A 178 -16.69 6.73 -13.64
CA ASP A 178 -17.10 7.99 -14.23
C ASP A 178 -17.63 7.76 -15.66
N ALA A 179 -18.13 8.82 -16.30
CA ALA A 179 -18.65 8.77 -17.66
C ALA A 179 -17.55 8.78 -18.75
N LYS A 180 -16.28 8.90 -18.38
CA LYS A 180 -15.17 8.94 -19.34
C LYS A 180 -14.85 7.55 -19.85
N GLU A 181 -14.07 7.49 -20.92
CA GLU A 181 -13.44 6.24 -21.34
C GLU A 181 -12.51 5.71 -20.26
N ARG A 182 -12.36 4.39 -20.15
CA ARG A 182 -11.54 3.74 -19.10
C ARG A 182 -10.13 4.34 -19.05
N ALA A 183 -9.50 4.57 -20.20
CA ALA A 183 -8.17 5.16 -20.30
C ALA A 183 -8.06 6.56 -19.67
N ASP A 184 -9.15 7.32 -19.58
CA ASP A 184 -9.15 8.68 -19.05
C ASP A 184 -9.66 8.78 -17.61
N ARG A 185 -10.12 7.67 -17.03
CA ARG A 185 -10.57 7.61 -15.63
C ARG A 185 -9.40 7.65 -14.68
N ARG A 186 -9.67 8.14 -13.47
CA ARG A 186 -8.69 8.09 -12.38
C ARG A 186 -8.46 6.64 -11.95
N HIS A 187 -7.23 6.18 -12.15
CA HIS A 187 -6.74 4.92 -11.62
C HIS A 187 -5.99 5.23 -10.33
N TYR A 188 -6.49 4.71 -9.22
CA TYR A 188 -5.82 4.81 -7.93
C TYR A 188 -4.79 3.69 -7.82
N VAL A 189 -3.59 4.08 -7.43
CA VAL A 189 -2.41 3.23 -7.50
C VAL A 189 -1.61 3.27 -6.20
N ILE A 190 -0.96 2.16 -5.90
CA ILE A 190 0.25 2.16 -5.07
C ILE A 190 1.47 2.18 -6.00
N LEU A 191 2.45 3.00 -5.66
CA LEU A 191 3.72 3.08 -6.36
C LEU A 191 4.67 2.07 -5.76
N VAL A 192 5.38 1.35 -6.63
CA VAL A 192 6.30 0.29 -6.23
C VAL A 192 7.61 0.38 -6.99
N ARG A 193 8.67 -0.14 -6.39
CA ARG A 193 10.00 -0.29 -6.99
C ARG A 193 10.48 -1.72 -6.76
N PHE A 194 11.10 -2.33 -7.78
CA PHE A 194 11.69 -3.65 -7.61
C PHE A 194 12.97 -3.58 -6.76
N GLU A 195 13.08 -4.49 -5.80
CA GLU A 195 14.31 -4.66 -5.04
C GLU A 195 15.33 -5.37 -5.96
N ASN A 196 16.50 -4.74 -6.11
CA ASN A 196 17.61 -5.02 -7.04
C ASN A 196 17.49 -6.32 -7.88
N MET A 197 17.06 -6.18 -9.14
CA MET A 197 16.75 -7.32 -10.03
C MET A 197 17.95 -8.22 -10.37
N GLU A 198 19.18 -7.68 -10.34
CA GLU A 198 20.39 -8.39 -10.77
C GLU A 198 20.71 -9.59 -9.87
N PHE A 199 20.44 -9.50 -8.57
CA PHE A 199 20.74 -10.58 -7.62
C PHE A 199 19.66 -11.67 -7.58
N ARG A 200 18.44 -11.40 -8.05
CA ARG A 200 17.30 -12.32 -7.88
C ARG A 200 17.01 -13.22 -9.08
N LYS A 201 17.33 -12.79 -10.31
CA LYS A 201 17.21 -13.64 -11.50
C LYS A 201 18.08 -14.91 -11.41
N SER A 202 19.16 -14.88 -10.62
CA SER A 202 20.04 -16.04 -10.41
C SER A 202 19.52 -17.05 -9.38
N LEU A 203 18.48 -16.71 -8.60
CA LEU A 203 18.02 -17.50 -7.44
C LEU A 203 16.59 -18.06 -7.60
N ASP A 204 15.93 -17.87 -8.75
CA ASP A 204 14.53 -18.28 -8.99
C ASP A 204 13.54 -17.74 -7.94
N LEU A 205 13.93 -16.64 -7.28
CA LEU A 205 13.10 -15.94 -6.31
C LEU A 205 12.13 -15.06 -7.08
N GLY A 206 10.83 -15.27 -6.87
CA GLY A 206 9.78 -14.47 -7.49
C GLY A 206 10.00 -12.97 -7.34
N THR A 207 9.44 -12.18 -8.26
CA THR A 207 9.71 -10.75 -8.33
C THR A 207 9.12 -10.03 -7.12
N ILE A 208 9.98 -9.48 -6.27
CA ILE A 208 9.62 -8.75 -5.05
C ILE A 208 9.80 -7.25 -5.27
N CYS A 209 8.78 -6.48 -4.93
CA CYS A 209 8.80 -5.03 -4.95
C CYS A 209 8.48 -4.45 -3.57
N GLU A 210 8.95 -3.23 -3.36
CA GLU A 210 8.65 -2.42 -2.19
C GLU A 210 7.73 -1.28 -2.61
N ARG A 211 6.81 -0.91 -1.72
CA ARG A 211 6.01 0.29 -1.86
C ARG A 211 6.89 1.53 -1.62
N VAL A 212 6.71 2.53 -2.49
CA VAL A 212 7.40 3.83 -2.43
C VAL A 212 6.44 5.01 -2.47
N GLY A 213 5.12 4.76 -2.46
CA GLY A 213 4.12 5.81 -2.54
C GLY A 213 2.73 5.32 -2.91
N ALA A 214 1.81 6.28 -3.09
CA ALA A 214 0.47 6.06 -3.61
C ALA A 214 -0.05 7.31 -4.32
N GLY A 215 -1.14 7.17 -5.06
CA GLY A 215 -1.73 8.30 -5.75
C GLY A 215 -2.84 7.90 -6.70
N TYR A 216 -3.12 8.80 -7.65
CA TYR A 216 -3.94 8.49 -8.80
C TYR A 216 -3.37 9.10 -10.07
N LEU A 217 -3.65 8.48 -11.19
CA LEU A 217 -3.29 8.98 -12.52
C LEU A 217 -4.28 8.46 -13.59
N PRO A 218 -4.39 9.12 -14.75
CA PRO A 218 -5.23 8.60 -15.85
C PRO A 218 -4.75 7.24 -16.39
N GLY A 219 -5.67 6.32 -16.66
CA GLY A 219 -5.36 4.95 -17.11
C GLY A 219 -4.47 4.87 -18.36
N ARG A 220 -4.52 5.86 -19.25
CA ARG A 220 -3.70 5.99 -20.47
C ARG A 220 -2.19 6.04 -20.20
N PHE A 221 -1.78 6.35 -18.97
CA PHE A 221 -0.37 6.29 -18.58
C PHE A 221 0.04 4.93 -18.01
N ILE A 222 -0.86 3.95 -17.93
CA ILE A 222 -0.59 2.63 -17.34
C ILE A 222 -0.48 1.61 -18.47
N SER A 223 0.59 0.82 -18.48
CA SER A 223 0.76 -0.26 -19.46
C SER A 223 -0.29 -1.37 -19.30
N GLU A 224 -0.68 -1.97 -20.43
CA GLU A 224 -1.49 -3.20 -20.44
C GLU A 224 -0.68 -4.42 -20.01
N GLU A 225 0.62 -4.44 -20.32
CA GLU A 225 1.57 -5.45 -19.83
C GLU A 225 1.75 -5.31 -18.32
N SER A 226 1.81 -6.45 -17.63
CA SER A 226 2.00 -6.51 -16.19
C SER A 226 2.83 -7.72 -15.75
N ASP A 227 3.60 -7.51 -14.68
CA ASP A 227 4.29 -8.56 -13.95
C ASP A 227 3.52 -8.85 -12.65
N TYR A 228 3.25 -10.12 -12.36
CA TYR A 228 2.67 -10.48 -11.08
C TYR A 228 3.77 -10.59 -10.01
N ALA A 229 3.69 -9.76 -8.97
CA ALA A 229 4.77 -9.61 -8.01
C ALA A 229 4.27 -9.52 -6.58
N GLN A 230 5.16 -9.90 -5.66
CA GLN A 230 4.98 -9.76 -4.23
C GLN A 230 5.40 -8.35 -3.80
N ILE A 231 4.50 -7.64 -3.13
CA ILE A 231 4.80 -6.36 -2.48
C ILE A 231 5.15 -6.70 -1.03
N ARG A 232 6.39 -6.42 -0.64
CA ARG A 232 6.93 -6.77 0.68
C ARG A 232 7.16 -5.53 1.52
#